data_AF-A0A2N1UQS7-F1
#
_entry.id   AF-A0A2N1UQS7-F1
#
_cell.length_a   1.000
_cell.length_b   1.000
_cell.length_c   1.000
_cell.angle_alpha   90.00
_cell.angle_beta   90.00
_cell.angle_gamma   90.00
#
_symmetry.space_group_name_H-M   'P 1'
#
loop_
_entity.id
_entity.type
_entity.pdbx_description
1 polymer ?
#
loop_
_entity_poly.entity_id
_entity_poly.type
_entity_poly.pdbx_seq_one_letter_code
_entity_poly.pdbx_strand_id
1 'polypeptide(L)'
;MFNQKTLPSTQQNTSLQQRLQQRAENCFQSGLQALQMAHGQGFQDPLTVRRACEALIETIRLQREDLRPYLMLSYLFAIHEDFGMAWQYLLAAEQLQPADPDVLQFRRQLQRRQAGNDQPETEAEPVAPVAEAGVEPGVESDQDQAYLALELRLRNRIQALQRQVPAVVTANPSVLAELEEECQRFHEQQQRLAVRIEALAASHDTVGLYKWLEQLDQLWEPYEWALRQSRALTAFKHKIQQTQLQVLTLLRQSVAARSLAQIQQLERELEILLDQCDHFTHIQEALLRRQVPIDEVEPVYRNLLGQVDLFRETLDECLATMPDDL
;
A
#
# COMPACT_ATOMS: atom_id res chain seq x y z
N MET A 1 -27.29 -43.99 -26.60
CA MET A 1 -26.51 -44.35 -25.40
C MET A 1 -25.24 -43.53 -25.41
N PHE A 2 -25.24 -42.37 -24.74
CA PHE A 2 -24.08 -41.49 -24.63
C PHE A 2 -23.41 -41.70 -23.27
N ASN A 3 -22.19 -42.22 -23.28
CA ASN A 3 -21.34 -42.31 -22.11
C ASN A 3 -20.82 -40.91 -21.75
N GLN A 4 -21.44 -40.26 -20.76
CA GLN A 4 -20.87 -39.09 -20.12
C GLN A 4 -19.67 -39.53 -19.27
N LYS A 5 -18.46 -39.36 -19.84
CA LYS A 5 -17.19 -39.43 -19.12
C LYS A 5 -17.14 -38.22 -18.17
N THR A 6 -17.44 -38.44 -16.92
CA THR A 6 -17.26 -37.47 -15.83
C THR A 6 -15.76 -37.20 -15.62
N LEU A 7 -15.41 -35.91 -15.61
CA LEU A 7 -14.05 -35.38 -15.47
C LEU A 7 -13.51 -35.60 -14.03
N PRO A 8 -12.31 -36.16 -13.84
CA PRO A 8 -11.70 -36.41 -12.52
C PRO A 8 -10.90 -35.21 -11.97
N SER A 9 -11.28 -33.96 -12.26
CA SER A 9 -10.46 -32.77 -11.96
C SER A 9 -10.49 -32.30 -10.50
N THR A 10 -11.47 -32.70 -9.69
CA THR A 10 -11.61 -32.19 -8.32
C THR A 10 -10.63 -32.81 -7.33
N GLN A 11 -10.24 -34.08 -7.51
CA GLN A 11 -9.34 -34.78 -6.57
C GLN A 11 -7.87 -34.33 -6.69
N GLN A 12 -7.43 -33.90 -7.87
CA GLN A 12 -6.05 -33.44 -8.05
C GLN A 12 -5.78 -32.08 -7.37
N ASN A 13 -6.76 -31.16 -7.40
CA ASN A 13 -6.62 -29.83 -6.80
C ASN A 13 -6.51 -29.85 -5.27
N THR A 14 -7.23 -30.77 -4.60
CA THR A 14 -7.15 -30.90 -3.13
C THR A 14 -5.77 -31.33 -2.66
N SER A 15 -5.09 -32.19 -3.43
CA SER A 15 -3.75 -32.69 -3.10
C SER A 15 -2.66 -31.61 -3.19
N LEU A 16 -2.82 -30.65 -4.12
CA LEU A 16 -1.87 -29.55 -4.30
C LEU A 16 -2.02 -28.52 -3.17
N GLN A 17 -3.26 -28.15 -2.82
CA GLN A 17 -3.52 -27.23 -1.70
C GLN A 17 -3.00 -27.79 -0.37
N GLN A 18 -3.20 -29.08 -0.10
CA GLN A 18 -2.65 -29.72 1.10
C GLN A 18 -1.13 -29.68 1.13
N ARG A 19 -0.46 -29.89 -0.01
CA ARG A 19 1.01 -29.78 -0.10
C ARG A 19 1.50 -28.36 0.14
N LEU A 20 0.79 -27.35 -0.38
CA LEU A 20 1.13 -25.94 -0.13
C LEU A 20 0.95 -25.57 1.34
N GLN A 21 -0.17 -25.96 1.97
CA GLN A 21 -0.41 -25.73 3.40
C GLN A 21 0.66 -26.42 4.26
N GLN A 22 0.98 -27.68 3.98
CA GLN A 22 2.02 -28.39 4.72
C GLN A 22 3.39 -27.74 4.55
N ARG A 23 3.71 -27.25 3.34
CA ARG A 23 4.96 -26.52 3.10
C ARG A 23 4.97 -25.18 3.83
N ALA A 24 3.87 -24.43 3.84
CA ALA A 24 3.74 -23.18 4.56
C ALA A 24 3.97 -23.37 6.07
N GLU A 25 3.35 -24.40 6.64
CA GLU A 25 3.51 -24.75 8.05
C GLU A 25 4.95 -25.18 8.38
N ASN A 26 5.61 -25.96 7.52
CA ASN A 26 7.03 -26.31 7.70
C ASN A 26 7.93 -25.07 7.69
N CYS A 27 7.70 -24.12 6.76
CA CYS A 27 8.40 -22.85 6.72
C CYS A 27 8.14 -22.03 7.99
N PHE A 28 6.89 -22.02 8.47
CA PHE A 28 6.51 -21.29 9.67
C PHE A 28 7.23 -21.84 10.92
N GLN A 29 7.21 -23.16 11.09
CA GLN A 29 7.90 -23.82 12.21
C GLN A 29 9.41 -23.58 12.16
N SER A 30 10.02 -23.63 10.97
CA SER A 30 11.44 -23.29 10.79
C SER A 30 11.73 -21.83 11.15
N GLY A 31 10.86 -20.90 10.76
CA GLY A 31 10.98 -19.48 11.10
C GLY A 31 10.84 -19.24 12.59
N LEU A 32 9.87 -19.88 13.24
CA LEU A 32 9.67 -19.79 14.69
C LEU A 32 10.87 -20.35 15.47
N GLN A 33 11.43 -21.50 15.06
CA GLN A 33 12.62 -22.04 15.70
C GLN A 33 13.81 -21.09 15.57
N ALA A 34 14.06 -20.54 14.38
CA ALA A 34 15.13 -19.57 14.17
C ALA A 34 14.90 -18.29 15.00
N LEU A 35 13.66 -17.82 15.11
CA LEU A 35 13.30 -16.67 15.94
C LEU A 35 13.55 -16.94 17.43
N GLN A 36 13.17 -18.12 17.93
CA GLN A 36 13.42 -18.52 19.32
C GLN A 36 14.92 -18.63 19.61
N MET A 37 15.70 -19.16 18.66
CA MET A 37 17.17 -19.19 18.76
C MET A 37 17.75 -17.77 18.77
N ALA A 38 17.31 -16.89 17.87
CA ALA A 38 17.72 -15.48 17.85
C ALA A 38 17.39 -14.79 19.17
N HIS A 39 16.18 -14.98 19.70
CA HIS A 39 15.77 -14.44 20.98
C HIS A 39 16.64 -14.94 22.14
N GLY A 40 16.96 -16.24 22.18
CA GLY A 40 17.88 -16.81 23.18
C GLY A 40 19.31 -16.27 23.10
N GLN A 41 19.71 -15.78 21.93
CA GLN A 41 21.01 -15.12 21.69
C GLN A 41 20.94 -13.59 21.78
N GLY A 42 19.80 -13.02 22.20
CA GLY A 42 19.60 -11.57 22.26
C GLY A 42 19.68 -10.87 20.90
N PHE A 43 19.31 -11.57 19.82
CA PHE A 43 19.32 -11.10 18.43
C PHE A 43 20.70 -10.66 17.91
N GLN A 44 21.79 -11.15 18.52
CA GLN A 44 23.15 -10.77 18.16
C GLN A 44 23.69 -11.46 16.90
N ASP A 45 23.15 -12.63 16.53
CA ASP A 45 23.59 -13.35 15.33
C ASP A 45 22.74 -12.97 14.10
N PRO A 46 23.29 -12.17 13.17
CA PRO A 46 22.54 -11.71 11.99
C PRO A 46 22.16 -12.86 11.05
N LEU A 47 22.89 -13.99 11.07
CA LEU A 47 22.56 -15.15 10.24
C LEU A 47 21.29 -15.85 10.74
N THR A 48 21.15 -15.98 12.06
CA THR A 48 19.96 -16.59 12.66
C THR A 48 18.72 -15.72 12.48
N VAL A 49 18.84 -14.40 12.67
CA VAL A 49 17.77 -13.43 12.38
C VAL A 49 17.35 -13.51 10.92
N ARG A 50 18.32 -13.50 9.99
CA ARG A 50 18.04 -13.60 8.55
C ARG A 50 17.30 -14.88 8.19
N ARG A 51 17.70 -16.02 8.75
CA ARG A 51 17.01 -17.31 8.54
C ARG A 51 15.56 -17.27 9.03
N ALA A 52 15.30 -16.62 10.17
CA ALA A 52 13.93 -16.41 10.65
C ALA A 52 13.12 -15.58 9.64
N CYS A 53 13.66 -14.46 9.16
CA CYS A 53 13.00 -13.61 8.16
C CYS A 53 12.69 -14.36 6.87
N GLU A 54 13.69 -15.04 6.29
CA GLU A 54 13.53 -15.77 5.02
C GLU A 54 12.45 -16.85 5.13
N ALA A 55 12.42 -17.60 6.23
CA ALA A 55 11.42 -18.64 6.46
C ALA A 55 10.00 -18.08 6.65
N LEU A 56 9.84 -17.00 7.43
CA LEU A 56 8.56 -16.34 7.66
C LEU A 56 8.01 -15.65 6.39
N ILE A 57 8.88 -15.04 5.58
CA ILE A 57 8.51 -14.47 4.28
C ILE A 57 8.04 -15.57 3.33
N GLU A 58 8.70 -16.72 3.33
CA GLU A 58 8.27 -17.87 2.51
C GLU A 58 6.93 -18.42 2.98
N THR A 59 6.64 -18.46 4.29
CA THR A 59 5.30 -18.77 4.81
C THR A 59 4.25 -17.82 4.26
N ILE A 60 4.50 -16.50 4.29
CA ILE A 60 3.57 -15.49 3.74
C ILE A 60 3.33 -15.73 2.25
N ARG A 61 4.37 -16.05 1.48
CA ARG A 61 4.23 -16.33 0.04
C ARG A 61 3.35 -17.55 -0.23
N LEU A 62 3.47 -18.59 0.60
CA LEU A 62 2.70 -19.83 0.46
C LEU A 62 1.28 -19.71 1.03
N GLN A 63 1.07 -18.89 2.06
CA GLN A 63 -0.20 -18.73 2.76
C GLN A 63 -0.40 -17.29 3.25
N ARG A 64 -0.86 -16.41 2.33
CA ARG A 64 -1.04 -14.97 2.58
C ARG A 64 -2.12 -14.63 3.62
N GLU A 65 -3.03 -15.56 3.91
CA GLU A 65 -4.10 -15.37 4.88
C GLU A 65 -3.69 -15.71 6.32
N ASP A 66 -2.49 -16.26 6.53
CA ASP A 66 -2.00 -16.57 7.86
C ASP A 66 -1.42 -15.32 8.54
N LEU A 67 -2.06 -14.87 9.62
CA LEU A 67 -1.68 -13.72 10.43
C LEU A 67 -0.31 -13.87 11.10
N ARG A 68 0.03 -15.08 11.55
CA ARG A 68 1.15 -15.37 12.45
C ARG A 68 2.50 -14.87 11.94
N PRO A 69 2.93 -15.15 10.69
CA PRO A 69 4.22 -14.70 10.20
C PRO A 69 4.32 -13.17 10.07
N TYR A 70 3.21 -12.46 9.83
CA TYR A 70 3.22 -10.98 9.78
C TYR A 70 3.51 -10.39 11.16
N LEU A 71 2.86 -10.88 12.21
CA LEU A 71 3.14 -10.45 13.58
C LEU A 71 4.59 -10.73 14.00
N MET A 72 5.12 -11.90 13.66
CA MET A 72 6.52 -12.26 14.00
C MET A 72 7.54 -11.38 13.27
N LEU A 73 7.32 -11.09 11.97
CA LEU A 73 8.18 -10.17 11.23
C LEU A 73 8.08 -8.76 11.79
N SER A 74 6.87 -8.28 12.10
CA SER A 74 6.66 -6.99 12.74
C SER A 74 7.45 -6.87 14.04
N TYR A 75 7.40 -7.90 14.88
CA TYR A 75 8.18 -7.99 16.11
C TYR A 75 9.69 -7.96 15.88
N LEU A 76 10.18 -8.74 14.92
CA LEU A 76 11.60 -8.82 14.60
C LEU A 76 12.13 -7.46 14.10
N PHE A 77 11.43 -6.79 13.19
CA PHE A 77 11.82 -5.45 12.72
C PHE A 77 11.76 -4.41 13.84
N ALA A 78 10.78 -4.50 14.75
CA ALA A 78 10.66 -3.61 15.89
C ALA A 78 11.86 -3.72 16.86
N ILE A 79 12.40 -4.93 17.05
CA ILE A 79 13.59 -5.15 17.89
C ILE A 79 14.84 -4.55 17.24
N HIS A 80 14.93 -4.60 15.92
CA HIS A 80 16.03 -4.00 15.16
C HIS A 80 15.82 -2.49 14.90
N GLU A 81 14.86 -1.87 15.58
CA GLU A 81 14.52 -0.44 15.47
C GLU A 81 14.11 0.02 14.04
N ASP A 82 13.82 -0.93 13.15
CA ASP A 82 13.22 -0.67 11.84
C ASP A 82 11.70 -0.57 12.01
N PHE A 83 11.26 0.52 12.65
CA PHE A 83 9.85 0.76 12.93
C PHE A 83 9.00 0.88 11.66
N GLY A 84 9.61 1.30 10.54
CA GLY A 84 8.94 1.40 9.25
C GLY A 84 8.49 0.03 8.75
N MET A 85 9.42 -0.92 8.65
CA MET A 85 9.10 -2.29 8.26
C MET A 85 8.20 -2.98 9.30
N ALA A 86 8.44 -2.72 10.59
CA ALA A 86 7.60 -3.26 11.65
C ALA A 86 6.13 -2.86 11.48
N TRP A 87 5.87 -1.57 11.19
CA TRP A 87 4.51 -1.06 10.97
C TRP A 87 3.88 -1.61 9.70
N GLN A 88 4.64 -1.75 8.62
CA GLN A 88 4.14 -2.36 7.38
C GLN A 88 3.61 -3.78 7.60
N TYR A 89 4.38 -4.63 8.29
CA TYR A 89 3.94 -6.00 8.59
C TYR A 89 2.78 -6.02 9.59
N LEU A 90 2.73 -5.10 10.55
CA LEU A 90 1.62 -4.99 11.48
C LEU A 90 0.32 -4.58 10.80
N LEU A 91 0.37 -3.62 9.87
CA LEU A 91 -0.79 -3.20 9.08
C LEU A 91 -1.32 -4.35 8.23
N ALA A 92 -0.44 -5.13 7.61
CA ALA A 92 -0.84 -6.33 6.89
C ALA A 92 -1.52 -7.36 7.80
N ALA A 93 -1.02 -7.53 9.04
CA ALA A 93 -1.66 -8.36 10.05
C ALA A 93 -3.06 -7.83 10.44
N GLU A 94 -3.18 -6.52 10.69
CA GLU A 94 -4.44 -5.85 11.03
C GLU A 94 -5.49 -5.96 9.91
N GLN A 95 -5.07 -5.90 8.65
CA GLN A 95 -5.97 -6.11 7.50
C GLN A 95 -6.56 -7.52 7.45
N LEU A 96 -5.79 -8.54 7.88
CA LEU A 96 -6.27 -9.93 7.93
C LEU A 96 -7.25 -10.14 9.09
N GLN A 97 -6.91 -9.65 10.28
CA GLN A 97 -7.74 -9.81 11.49
C GLN A 97 -7.73 -8.52 12.36
N PRO A 98 -8.63 -7.55 12.09
CA PRO A 98 -8.61 -6.24 12.76
C PRO A 98 -8.89 -6.27 14.27
N ALA A 99 -9.59 -7.31 14.73
CA ALA A 99 -10.00 -7.48 16.12
C ALA A 99 -9.08 -8.44 16.89
N ASP A 100 -7.97 -8.88 16.29
CA ASP A 100 -7.03 -9.78 16.95
C ASP A 100 -6.36 -9.07 18.17
N PRO A 101 -6.41 -9.68 19.37
CA PRO A 101 -5.90 -9.04 20.57
C PRO A 101 -4.39 -8.81 20.53
N ASP A 102 -3.62 -9.70 19.89
CA ASP A 102 -2.17 -9.60 19.80
C ASP A 102 -1.77 -8.46 18.86
N VAL A 103 -2.46 -8.31 17.72
CA VAL A 103 -2.29 -7.17 16.80
C VAL A 103 -2.55 -5.85 17.54
N LEU A 104 -3.67 -5.74 18.26
CA LEU A 104 -4.03 -4.51 18.97
C LEU A 104 -3.09 -4.18 20.13
N GLN A 105 -2.56 -5.21 20.81
CA GLN A 105 -1.56 -5.06 21.85
C GLN A 105 -0.23 -4.60 21.25
N PHE A 106 0.22 -5.25 20.18
CA PHE A 106 1.48 -4.94 19.53
C PHE A 106 1.49 -3.54 18.90
N ARG A 107 0.37 -3.11 18.31
CA ARG A 107 0.16 -1.74 17.82
C ARG A 107 0.40 -0.70 18.90
N ARG A 108 -0.19 -0.91 20.09
CA ARG A 108 0.00 0.00 21.24
C ARG A 108 1.44 0.03 21.71
N GLN A 109 2.13 -1.11 21.73
CA GLN A 109 3.55 -1.18 22.10
C GLN A 109 4.43 -0.44 21.09
N LEU A 110 4.22 -0.66 19.79
CA LEU A 110 5.03 -0.02 18.75
C LEU A 110 4.86 1.50 18.76
N GLN A 111 3.62 2.00 18.93
CA GLN A 111 3.33 3.43 19.06
C GLN A 111 4.05 4.07 20.25
N ARG A 112 4.09 3.38 21.40
CA ARG A 112 4.79 3.88 22.60
C ARG A 112 6.30 3.95 22.39
N ARG A 113 6.90 2.91 21.79
CA ARG A 113 8.33 2.87 21.45
C ARG A 113 8.70 3.97 20.46
N GLN A 114 7.90 4.15 19.42
CA GLN A 114 8.13 5.19 18.41
C GLN A 114 8.02 6.61 18.98
N ALA A 115 7.17 6.79 20.01
CA ALA A 115 7.05 8.05 20.74
C ALA A 115 8.20 8.31 21.74
N GLY A 116 9.12 7.36 21.93
CA GLY A 116 10.21 7.48 22.92
C GLY A 116 9.75 7.36 24.37
N ASN A 117 8.52 6.88 24.62
CA ASN A 117 7.95 6.70 25.95
C ASN A 117 8.29 5.31 26.51
N ASP A 118 9.57 4.93 26.49
CA ASP A 118 10.07 3.65 27.01
C ASP A 118 10.23 3.65 28.54
N GLN A 119 9.31 4.31 29.25
CA GLN A 119 9.19 4.09 30.69
C GLN A 119 8.42 2.78 30.90
N PRO A 120 9.03 1.74 31.48
CA PRO A 120 8.30 0.53 31.86
C PRO A 120 7.16 0.95 32.80
N GLU A 121 5.95 0.44 32.56
CA GLU A 121 4.77 0.61 33.42
C GLU A 121 5.09 0.05 34.81
N THR A 122 5.78 0.87 35.60
CA THR A 122 5.86 0.73 37.04
C THR A 122 4.65 1.49 37.53
N GLU A 123 3.70 0.81 38.18
CA GLU A 123 2.57 1.42 38.87
C GLU A 123 3.12 2.53 39.79
N ALA A 124 3.08 3.77 39.33
CA ALA A 124 3.61 4.92 40.04
C ALA A 124 2.45 5.83 40.43
N GLU A 125 2.28 5.94 41.74
CA GLU A 125 1.48 6.95 42.44
C GLU A 125 1.71 8.36 41.87
N PRO A 126 0.70 9.25 41.97
CA PRO A 126 0.77 10.59 41.40
C PRO A 126 1.81 11.43 42.15
N VAL A 127 2.98 11.62 41.54
CA VAL A 127 3.99 12.55 42.03
C VAL A 127 3.55 13.98 41.72
N ALA A 128 3.51 14.78 42.78
CA ALA A 128 3.15 16.19 42.79
C ALA A 128 3.97 17.05 41.81
N PRO A 129 3.42 18.17 41.32
CA PRO A 129 4.12 19.07 40.42
C PRO A 129 5.33 19.70 41.11
N VAL A 130 6.50 19.51 40.50
CA VAL A 130 7.74 20.19 40.88
C VAL A 130 7.58 21.66 40.51
N ALA A 131 7.68 22.51 41.52
CA ALA A 131 7.74 23.96 41.36
C ALA A 131 9.01 24.33 40.57
N GLU A 132 8.82 24.92 39.40
CA GLU A 132 9.91 25.53 38.63
C GLU A 132 10.40 26.78 39.37
N ALA A 133 11.67 26.71 39.76
CA ALA A 133 12.42 27.78 40.36
C ALA A 133 12.73 28.87 39.33
N GLY A 134 12.72 30.12 39.79
CA GLY A 134 12.80 31.31 38.97
C GLY A 134 14.06 31.39 38.11
N VAL A 135 13.83 31.72 36.84
CA VAL A 135 14.84 32.24 35.92
C VAL A 135 14.56 33.73 35.76
N GLU A 136 15.59 34.54 36.02
CA GLU A 136 15.57 35.99 35.90
C GLU A 136 15.24 36.44 34.47
N PRO A 137 14.47 37.54 34.28
CA PRO A 137 14.11 38.02 32.95
C PRO A 137 15.26 38.85 32.38
N GLY A 138 16.21 38.17 31.74
CA GLY A 138 16.99 38.77 30.67
C GLY A 138 16.05 38.98 29.49
N VAL A 139 15.77 40.24 29.15
CA VAL A 139 14.94 40.63 28.00
C VAL A 139 15.72 40.32 26.71
N GLU A 140 15.79 39.04 26.35
CA GLU A 140 15.93 38.65 24.95
C GLU A 140 14.65 39.10 24.23
N SER A 141 14.81 39.74 23.09
CA SER A 141 13.70 40.30 22.31
C SER A 141 12.71 39.17 22.00
N ASP A 142 11.40 39.41 22.14
CA ASP A 142 10.33 38.43 21.80
C ASP A 142 10.53 37.79 20.41
N GLN A 143 11.28 38.46 19.52
CA GLN A 143 11.61 37.99 18.18
C GLN A 143 12.70 36.90 18.14
N ASP A 144 13.71 36.94 19.04
CA ASP A 144 14.76 35.92 19.11
C ASP A 144 14.14 34.56 19.54
N GLN A 145 13.23 34.60 20.51
CA GLN A 145 12.47 33.43 20.94
C GLN A 145 11.56 32.89 19.83
N ALA A 146 10.93 33.77 19.06
CA ALA A 146 10.11 33.37 17.91
C ALA A 146 10.92 32.67 16.82
N TYR A 147 12.16 33.12 16.56
CA TYR A 147 13.09 32.48 15.63
C TYR A 147 13.45 31.07 16.10
N LEU A 148 13.94 30.92 17.35
CA LEU A 148 14.33 29.63 17.91
C LEU A 148 13.16 28.64 17.96
N ALA A 149 11.97 29.12 18.31
CA ALA A 149 10.76 28.29 18.32
C ALA A 149 10.37 27.79 16.91
N LEU A 150 10.56 28.62 15.88
CA LEU A 150 10.29 28.25 14.49
C LEU A 150 11.33 27.25 13.97
N GLU A 151 12.61 27.46 14.30
CA GLU A 151 13.68 26.52 13.96
C GLU A 151 13.44 25.14 14.59
N LEU A 152 13.15 25.09 15.89
CA LEU A 152 12.85 23.85 16.60
C LEU A 152 11.64 23.14 15.98
N ARG A 153 10.60 23.90 15.61
CA ARG A 153 9.41 23.34 14.94
C ARG A 153 9.75 22.72 13.59
N LEU A 154 10.56 23.38 12.77
CA LEU A 154 11.01 22.84 11.48
C LEU A 154 11.81 21.56 11.67
N ARG A 155 12.78 21.55 12.58
CA ARG A 155 13.60 20.37 12.88
C ARG A 155 12.76 19.18 13.36
N ASN A 156 11.86 19.41 14.30
CA ASN A 156 10.96 18.36 14.81
C ASN A 156 10.07 17.80 13.70
N ARG A 157 9.61 18.65 12.78
CA ARG A 157 8.77 18.21 11.65
C ARG A 157 9.57 17.38 10.65
N ILE A 158 10.78 17.80 10.30
CA ILE A 158 11.71 17.05 9.44
C ILE A 158 12.00 15.68 10.06
N GLN A 159 12.31 15.64 11.36
CA GLN A 159 12.58 14.39 12.05
C GLN A 159 11.35 13.46 12.08
N ALA A 160 10.15 14.02 12.25
CA ALA A 160 8.91 13.24 12.20
C ALA A 160 8.68 12.64 10.81
N LEU A 161 8.89 13.40 9.73
CA LEU A 161 8.75 12.93 8.35
C LEU A 161 9.79 11.86 8.00
N GLN A 162 11.04 12.03 8.43
CA GLN A 162 12.10 11.04 8.23
C GLN A 162 11.80 9.68 8.88
N ARG A 163 10.97 9.68 9.94
CA ARG A 163 10.54 8.46 10.65
C ARG A 163 9.23 7.89 10.10
N GLN A 164 8.50 8.63 9.26
CA GLN A 164 7.29 8.13 8.63
C GLN A 164 7.62 7.19 7.48
N VAL A 165 6.75 6.20 7.26
CA VAL A 165 6.86 5.30 6.12
C VAL A 165 6.60 6.11 4.84
N PRO A 166 7.43 5.95 3.79
CA PRO A 166 7.21 6.62 2.53
C PRO A 166 5.81 6.35 1.97
N ALA A 167 5.19 7.36 1.37
CA ALA A 167 3.90 7.19 0.70
C ALA A 167 4.00 6.14 -0.41
N VAL A 168 3.01 5.25 -0.46
CA VAL A 168 2.92 4.18 -1.45
C VAL A 168 1.84 4.52 -2.47
N VAL A 169 2.09 4.24 -3.75
CA VAL A 169 1.10 4.38 -4.80
C VAL A 169 0.00 3.32 -4.64
N THR A 170 -1.25 3.74 -4.75
CA THR A 170 -2.42 2.86 -4.57
C THR A 170 -3.57 3.25 -5.50
N ALA A 171 -4.39 2.28 -5.86
CA ALA A 171 -5.66 2.48 -6.57
C ALA A 171 -6.88 2.32 -5.64
N ASN A 172 -6.64 2.23 -4.32
CA ASN A 172 -7.67 2.12 -3.31
C ASN A 172 -8.21 3.53 -2.99
N PRO A 173 -9.53 3.79 -3.17
CA PRO A 173 -10.09 5.12 -2.98
C PRO A 173 -9.99 5.61 -1.53
N SER A 174 -10.05 4.72 -0.53
CA SER A 174 -9.94 5.10 0.88
C SER A 174 -8.53 5.57 1.21
N VAL A 175 -7.51 4.82 0.79
CA VAL A 175 -6.10 5.18 1.00
C VAL A 175 -5.71 6.41 0.19
N LEU A 176 -6.25 6.56 -1.02
CA LEU A 176 -6.07 7.77 -1.83
C LEU A 176 -6.63 9.01 -1.10
N ALA A 177 -7.82 8.92 -0.50
CA ALA A 177 -8.41 10.04 0.23
C ALA A 177 -7.57 10.44 1.47
N GLU A 178 -7.02 9.46 2.19
CA GLU A 178 -6.10 9.71 3.31
C GLU A 178 -4.82 10.41 2.84
N LEU A 179 -4.23 9.94 1.73
CA LEU A 179 -3.04 10.56 1.13
C LEU A 179 -3.33 11.98 0.64
N GLU A 180 -4.49 12.23 0.05
CA GLU A 180 -4.94 13.57 -0.35
C GLU A 180 -5.06 14.51 0.85
N GLU A 181 -5.65 14.04 1.94
CA GLU A 181 -5.79 14.82 3.16
C GLU A 181 -4.43 15.11 3.80
N GLU A 182 -3.52 14.12 3.85
CA GLU A 182 -2.17 14.31 4.35
C GLU A 182 -1.39 15.33 3.49
N CYS A 183 -1.52 15.25 2.17
CA CYS A 183 -0.94 16.23 1.24
C CYS A 183 -1.47 17.64 1.45
N GLN A 184 -2.79 17.78 1.61
CA GLN A 184 -3.41 19.07 1.85
C GLN A 184 -2.94 19.68 3.17
N ARG A 185 -2.93 18.89 4.26
CA ARG A 185 -2.47 19.34 5.57
C ARG A 185 -0.99 19.75 5.53
N PHE A 186 -0.16 19.02 4.81
CA PHE A 186 1.25 19.36 4.65
C PHE A 186 1.43 20.70 3.95
N HIS A 187 0.77 20.89 2.81
CA HIS A 187 0.84 22.12 2.04
C HIS A 187 0.40 23.34 2.86
N GLU A 188 -0.69 23.23 3.61
CA GLU A 188 -1.16 24.29 4.50
C GLU A 188 -0.16 24.62 5.62
N GLN A 189 0.45 23.59 6.22
CA GLN A 189 1.48 23.79 7.24
C GLN A 189 2.71 24.49 6.67
N GLN A 190 3.14 24.09 5.48
CA GLN A 190 4.29 24.66 4.81
C GLN A 190 4.07 26.13 4.44
N GLN A 191 2.89 26.48 3.90
CA GLN A 191 2.52 27.87 3.63
C GLN A 191 2.55 28.72 4.91
N ARG A 192 2.04 28.18 6.03
CA ARG A 192 2.09 28.87 7.33
C ARG A 192 3.51 29.06 7.83
N LEU A 193 4.40 28.11 7.60
CA LEU A 193 5.83 28.23 7.96
C LEU A 193 6.50 29.30 7.08
N ALA A 194 6.29 29.28 5.77
CA ALA A 194 6.84 30.26 4.84
C ALA A 194 6.44 31.69 5.21
N VAL A 195 5.15 31.94 5.50
CA VAL A 195 4.66 33.26 5.94
C VAL A 195 5.33 33.71 7.25
N ARG A 196 5.60 32.79 8.18
CA ARG A 196 6.29 33.11 9.45
C ARG A 196 7.76 33.41 9.24
N ILE A 197 8.44 32.69 8.34
CA ILE A 197 9.83 32.97 7.97
C ILE A 197 9.93 34.36 7.34
N GLU A 198 9.02 34.68 6.41
CA GLU A 198 8.96 35.99 5.76
C GLU A 198 8.77 37.13 6.78
N ALA A 199 7.88 36.94 7.76
CA ALA A 199 7.65 37.92 8.82
C ALA A 199 8.91 38.17 9.69
N LEU A 200 9.76 37.16 9.88
CA LEU A 200 11.02 37.28 10.63
C LEU A 200 12.18 37.83 9.79
N ALA A 201 12.08 37.78 8.46
CA ALA A 201 13.15 38.23 7.55
C ALA A 201 13.46 39.73 7.67
N ALA A 202 12.54 40.53 8.21
CA ALA A 202 12.78 41.95 8.45
C ALA A 202 13.76 42.22 9.61
N SER A 203 13.91 41.28 10.55
CA SER A 203 14.73 41.48 11.75
C SER A 203 15.83 40.42 11.97
N HIS A 204 15.78 39.29 11.28
CA HIS A 204 16.72 38.17 11.47
C HIS A 204 17.29 37.66 10.14
N ASP A 205 18.47 37.05 10.20
CA ASP A 205 18.97 36.22 9.09
C ASP A 205 18.18 34.90 9.02
N THR A 206 17.30 34.80 8.04
CA THR A 206 16.41 33.65 7.84
C THR A 206 16.96 32.60 6.87
N VAL A 207 18.20 32.75 6.38
CA VAL A 207 18.81 31.80 5.42
C VAL A 207 18.81 30.37 5.98
N GLY A 208 19.08 30.19 7.27
CA GLY A 208 19.02 28.89 7.94
C GLY A 208 17.62 28.26 7.92
N LEU A 209 16.57 29.08 8.14
CA LEU A 209 15.18 28.62 8.13
C LEU A 209 14.73 28.21 6.72
N TYR A 210 15.13 28.93 5.68
CA TYR A 210 14.83 28.53 4.30
C TYR A 210 15.52 27.22 3.91
N LYS A 211 16.74 26.95 4.39
CA LYS A 211 17.38 25.64 4.19
C LYS A 211 16.60 24.51 4.83
N TRP A 212 16.07 24.72 6.04
CA TRP A 212 15.20 23.73 6.68
C TRP A 212 13.89 23.55 5.91
N LEU A 213 13.30 24.63 5.39
CA LEU A 213 12.10 24.55 4.55
C LEU A 213 12.36 23.74 3.26
N GLU A 214 13.50 23.97 2.60
CA GLU A 214 13.90 23.23 1.40
C GLU A 214 14.12 21.73 1.68
N GLN A 215 14.70 21.37 2.83
CA GLN A 215 14.79 19.95 3.23
C GLN A 215 13.42 19.33 3.46
N LEU A 216 12.48 20.09 4.02
CA LEU A 216 11.11 19.65 4.23
C LEU A 216 10.39 19.47 2.87
N ASP A 217 10.66 20.31 1.87
CA ASP A 217 10.22 20.13 0.49
C ASP A 217 10.74 18.83 -0.13
N GLN A 218 12.04 18.54 0.02
CA GLN A 218 12.64 17.31 -0.52
C GLN A 218 12.04 16.04 0.10
N LEU A 219 11.70 16.07 1.39
CA LEU A 219 11.01 14.96 2.05
C LEU A 219 9.55 14.82 1.61
N TRP A 220 8.99 15.86 1.02
CA TRP A 220 7.60 15.93 0.57
C TRP A 220 7.39 15.44 -0.86
N GLU A 221 8.38 15.65 -1.75
CA GLU A 221 8.30 15.23 -3.16
C GLU A 221 7.82 13.77 -3.37
N PRO A 222 8.23 12.78 -2.56
CA PRO A 222 7.73 11.40 -2.68
C PRO A 222 6.22 11.28 -2.45
N TYR A 223 5.64 12.06 -1.54
CA TYR A 223 4.20 12.07 -1.26
C TYR A 223 3.41 12.67 -2.42
N GLU A 224 3.88 13.78 -2.99
CA GLU A 224 3.24 14.37 -4.18
C GLU A 224 3.34 13.46 -5.39
N TRP A 225 4.49 12.82 -5.56
CA TRP A 225 4.68 11.81 -6.58
C TRP A 225 3.70 10.66 -6.38
N ALA A 226 3.63 10.09 -5.18
CA ALA A 226 2.72 8.99 -4.85
C ALA A 226 1.27 9.38 -5.11
N LEU A 227 0.84 10.56 -4.64
CA LEU A 227 -0.52 11.06 -4.84
C LEU A 227 -0.88 11.17 -6.33
N ARG A 228 0.01 11.77 -7.13
CA ARG A 228 -0.18 11.94 -8.57
C ARG A 228 -0.27 10.58 -9.28
N GLN A 229 0.59 9.62 -8.94
CA GLN A 229 0.52 8.29 -9.52
C GLN A 229 -0.75 7.54 -9.07
N SER A 230 -1.15 7.66 -7.80
CA SER A 230 -2.37 7.03 -7.26
C SER A 230 -3.63 7.54 -7.96
N ARG A 231 -3.71 8.85 -8.23
CA ARG A 231 -4.80 9.45 -9.03
C ARG A 231 -4.82 8.90 -10.45
N ALA A 232 -3.66 8.85 -11.11
CA ALA A 232 -3.54 8.31 -12.47
C ALA A 232 -3.93 6.82 -12.52
N LEU A 233 -3.48 6.03 -11.55
CA LEU A 233 -3.77 4.61 -11.43
C LEU A 233 -5.26 4.36 -11.17
N THR A 234 -5.88 5.16 -10.30
CA THR A 234 -7.32 5.10 -10.01
C THR A 234 -8.15 5.46 -11.25
N ALA A 235 -7.78 6.52 -11.97
CA ALA A 235 -8.45 6.90 -13.21
C ALA A 235 -8.31 5.81 -14.29
N PHE A 236 -7.13 5.19 -14.39
CA PHE A 236 -6.88 4.08 -15.30
C PHE A 236 -7.73 2.85 -14.95
N LYS A 237 -7.77 2.45 -13.68
CA LYS A 237 -8.64 1.38 -13.19
C LYS A 237 -10.10 1.62 -13.53
N HIS A 238 -10.59 2.84 -13.31
CA HIS A 238 -11.97 3.22 -13.65
C HIS A 238 -12.23 3.11 -15.16
N LYS A 239 -11.27 3.53 -16.01
CA LYS A 239 -11.40 3.40 -17.47
C LYS A 239 -11.54 1.94 -17.90
N ILE A 240 -10.76 1.02 -17.32
CA ILE A 240 -10.88 -0.42 -17.57
C ILE A 240 -12.28 -0.92 -17.15
N GLN A 241 -12.77 -0.53 -15.98
CA GLN A 241 -14.10 -0.91 -15.50
C GLN A 241 -15.23 -0.39 -16.40
N GLN A 242 -15.09 0.82 -16.93
CA GLN A 242 -16.04 1.35 -17.92
C GLN A 242 -16.03 0.52 -19.21
N THR A 243 -14.86 0.15 -19.70
CA THR A 243 -14.76 -0.74 -20.87
C THR A 243 -15.36 -2.13 -20.58
N GLN A 244 -15.21 -2.68 -19.37
CA GLN A 244 -15.88 -3.93 -18.98
C GLN A 244 -17.41 -3.81 -19.08
N LEU A 245 -17.99 -2.71 -18.59
CA LEU A 245 -19.43 -2.47 -18.70
C LEU A 245 -19.88 -2.34 -20.17
N GLN A 246 -19.04 -1.74 -21.02
CA GLN A 246 -19.28 -1.67 -22.46
C GLN A 246 -19.27 -3.08 -23.09
N VAL A 247 -18.27 -3.91 -22.80
CA VAL A 247 -18.17 -5.29 -23.30
C VAL A 247 -19.39 -6.11 -22.88
N LEU A 248 -19.83 -6.01 -21.62
CA LEU A 248 -21.04 -6.69 -21.14
C LEU A 248 -22.31 -6.25 -21.88
N THR A 249 -22.37 -4.98 -22.29
CA THR A 249 -23.49 -4.45 -23.07
C THR A 249 -23.46 -5.02 -24.50
N LEU A 250 -22.29 -5.06 -25.12
CA LEU A 250 -22.09 -5.60 -26.47
C LEU A 250 -22.32 -7.12 -26.52
N LEU A 251 -21.89 -7.86 -25.49
CA LEU A 251 -22.19 -9.28 -25.31
C LEU A 251 -23.68 -9.58 -25.28
N ARG A 252 -24.48 -8.73 -24.62
CA ARG A 252 -25.95 -8.89 -24.63
C ARG A 252 -26.54 -8.62 -26.01
N GLN A 253 -25.95 -7.68 -26.75
CA GLN A 253 -26.37 -7.36 -28.11
C GLN A 253 -26.01 -8.46 -29.11
N SER A 254 -24.86 -9.13 -28.97
CA SER A 254 -24.48 -10.25 -29.86
C SER A 254 -25.43 -11.43 -29.72
N VAL A 255 -25.77 -11.83 -28.50
CA VAL A 255 -26.76 -12.90 -28.26
C VAL A 255 -28.14 -12.55 -28.86
N ALA A 256 -28.48 -11.28 -28.92
CA ALA A 256 -29.74 -10.80 -29.49
C ALA A 256 -29.67 -10.52 -31.00
N ALA A 257 -28.50 -10.61 -31.63
CA ALA A 257 -28.32 -10.28 -33.04
C ALA A 257 -29.12 -11.25 -33.93
N ARG A 258 -29.86 -10.70 -34.90
CA ARG A 258 -30.72 -11.46 -35.83
C ARG A 258 -30.35 -11.27 -37.29
N SER A 259 -29.33 -10.47 -37.59
CA SER A 259 -28.89 -10.23 -38.96
C SER A 259 -27.38 -10.16 -39.08
N LEU A 260 -26.87 -10.53 -40.25
CA LEU A 260 -25.46 -10.43 -40.59
C LEU A 260 -24.92 -8.99 -40.43
N ALA A 261 -25.71 -7.98 -40.82
CA ALA A 261 -25.32 -6.58 -40.68
C ALA A 261 -25.11 -6.15 -39.21
N GLN A 262 -25.91 -6.68 -38.27
CA GLN A 262 -25.71 -6.43 -36.85
C GLN A 262 -24.43 -7.10 -36.34
N ILE A 263 -24.15 -8.32 -36.77
CA ILE A 263 -22.93 -9.03 -36.38
C ILE A 263 -21.70 -8.28 -36.92
N GLN A 264 -21.69 -7.87 -38.19
CA GLN A 264 -20.60 -7.09 -38.77
C GLN A 264 -20.37 -5.75 -38.07
N GLN A 265 -21.44 -5.12 -37.54
CA GLN A 265 -21.28 -3.93 -36.71
C GLN A 265 -20.59 -4.27 -35.39
N LEU A 266 -21.00 -5.37 -34.74
CA LEU A 266 -20.40 -5.82 -33.48
C LEU A 266 -18.93 -6.27 -33.65
N GLU A 267 -18.55 -6.83 -34.80
CA GLU A 267 -17.15 -7.12 -35.12
C GLU A 267 -16.29 -5.85 -35.15
N ARG A 268 -16.80 -4.75 -35.73
CA ARG A 268 -16.08 -3.46 -35.70
C ARG A 268 -15.94 -2.91 -34.28
N GLU A 269 -16.96 -3.09 -33.45
CA GLU A 269 -16.89 -2.72 -32.03
C GLU A 269 -15.87 -3.60 -31.28
N LEU A 270 -15.77 -4.90 -31.63
CA LEU A 270 -14.74 -5.80 -31.11
C LEU A 270 -13.33 -5.32 -31.51
N GLU A 271 -13.11 -4.90 -32.76
CA GLU A 271 -11.83 -4.33 -33.21
C GLU A 271 -11.44 -3.09 -32.36
N ILE A 272 -12.39 -2.18 -32.13
CA ILE A 272 -12.18 -1.00 -31.28
C ILE A 272 -11.80 -1.42 -29.84
N LEU A 273 -12.45 -2.46 -29.29
CA LEU A 273 -12.14 -2.97 -27.95
C LEU A 273 -10.75 -3.60 -27.87
N LEU A 274 -10.32 -4.31 -28.92
CA LEU A 274 -8.98 -4.88 -29.01
C LEU A 274 -7.91 -3.77 -29.05
N ASP A 275 -8.12 -2.73 -29.86
CA ASP A 275 -7.24 -1.54 -29.89
C ASP A 275 -7.16 -0.86 -28.51
N GLN A 276 -8.27 -0.81 -27.76
CA GLN A 276 -8.27 -0.30 -26.39
C GLN A 276 -7.48 -1.19 -25.43
N CYS A 277 -7.56 -2.52 -25.59
CA CYS A 277 -6.81 -3.47 -24.78
C CYS A 277 -5.29 -3.36 -25.03
N ASP A 278 -4.88 -3.14 -26.27
CA ASP A 278 -3.49 -2.86 -26.64
C ASP A 278 -3.00 -1.55 -26.01
N HIS A 279 -3.83 -0.50 -26.08
CA HIS A 279 -3.55 0.76 -25.42
C HIS A 279 -3.39 0.60 -23.90
N PHE A 280 -4.24 -0.21 -23.25
CA PHE A 280 -4.12 -0.50 -21.82
C PHE A 280 -2.84 -1.26 -21.48
N THR A 281 -2.41 -2.20 -22.34
CA THR A 281 -1.13 -2.89 -22.21
C THR A 281 0.03 -1.89 -22.22
N HIS A 282 0.04 -0.96 -23.17
CA HIS A 282 1.06 0.09 -23.23
C HIS A 282 1.08 0.99 -21.99
N ILE A 283 -0.09 1.30 -21.42
CA ILE A 283 -0.16 2.07 -20.16
C ILE A 283 0.42 1.25 -19.00
N GLN A 284 0.10 -0.04 -18.88
CA GLN A 284 0.65 -0.90 -17.82
C GLN A 284 2.16 -1.02 -17.93
N GLU A 285 2.70 -1.21 -19.14
CA GLU A 285 4.14 -1.22 -19.39
C GLU A 285 4.80 0.11 -18.98
N ALA A 286 4.16 1.24 -19.31
CA ALA A 286 4.67 2.56 -18.93
C ALA A 286 4.67 2.77 -17.40
N LEU A 287 3.64 2.29 -16.69
CA LEU A 287 3.57 2.31 -15.23
C LEU A 287 4.65 1.42 -14.60
N LEU A 288 4.85 0.21 -15.11
CA LEU A 288 5.89 -0.72 -14.66
C LEU A 288 7.30 -0.15 -14.86
N ARG A 289 7.57 0.50 -16.01
CA ARG A 289 8.87 1.18 -16.26
C ARG A 289 9.14 2.30 -15.25
N ARG A 290 8.08 2.91 -14.71
CA ARG A 290 8.15 3.93 -13.65
C ARG A 290 8.14 3.34 -12.25
N GLN A 291 8.20 2.01 -12.12
CA GLN A 291 8.14 1.28 -10.85
C GLN A 291 6.83 1.55 -10.06
N VAL A 292 5.74 1.88 -10.76
CA VAL A 292 4.43 2.02 -10.13
C VAL A 292 3.82 0.64 -9.96
N PRO A 293 3.42 0.23 -8.74
CA PRO A 293 2.74 -1.04 -8.52
C PRO A 293 1.39 -1.07 -9.25
N ILE A 294 1.15 -2.12 -10.02
CA ILE A 294 -0.10 -2.32 -10.78
C ILE A 294 -0.95 -3.47 -10.25
N ASP A 295 -0.61 -4.03 -9.08
CA ASP A 295 -1.26 -5.20 -8.49
C ASP A 295 -2.77 -5.02 -8.31
N GLU A 296 -3.21 -3.78 -8.05
CA GLU A 296 -4.64 -3.47 -7.90
C GLU A 296 -5.41 -3.34 -9.22
N VAL A 297 -4.71 -3.17 -10.34
CA VAL A 297 -5.31 -2.95 -11.66
C VAL A 297 -5.27 -4.22 -12.50
N GLU A 298 -4.23 -5.03 -12.33
CA GLU A 298 -4.01 -6.25 -13.10
C GLU A 298 -5.20 -7.23 -13.05
N PRO A 299 -5.83 -7.54 -11.89
CA PRO A 299 -6.99 -8.44 -11.86
C PRO A 299 -8.19 -7.89 -12.64
N VAL A 300 -8.39 -6.57 -12.61
CA VAL A 300 -9.46 -5.90 -13.35
C VAL A 300 -9.19 -6.01 -14.85
N TYR A 301 -7.94 -5.77 -15.28
CA TYR A 301 -7.56 -5.90 -16.68
C TYR A 301 -7.69 -7.34 -17.20
N ARG A 302 -7.24 -8.34 -16.43
CA ARG A 302 -7.39 -9.76 -16.80
C ARG A 302 -8.85 -10.16 -16.96
N ASN A 303 -9.73 -9.65 -16.09
CA ASN A 303 -11.17 -9.87 -16.24
C ASN A 303 -11.72 -9.20 -17.52
N LEU A 304 -11.24 -8.00 -17.88
CA LEU A 304 -11.62 -7.38 -19.16
C LEU A 304 -11.23 -8.25 -20.35
N LEU A 305 -9.98 -8.76 -20.38
CA LEU A 305 -9.53 -9.63 -21.47
C LEU A 305 -10.41 -10.88 -21.61
N GLY A 306 -10.74 -11.54 -20.49
CA GLY A 306 -11.64 -12.69 -20.52
C GLY A 306 -13.04 -12.37 -21.02
N GLN A 307 -13.57 -11.16 -20.73
CA GLN A 307 -14.86 -10.71 -21.26
C GLN A 307 -14.80 -10.42 -22.76
N VAL A 308 -13.69 -9.86 -23.26
CA VAL A 308 -13.47 -9.59 -24.68
C VAL A 308 -13.32 -10.90 -25.46
N ASP A 309 -12.59 -11.88 -24.91
CA ASP A 309 -12.47 -13.21 -25.51
C ASP A 309 -13.83 -13.91 -25.61
N LEU A 310 -14.63 -13.87 -24.54
CA LEU A 310 -16.00 -14.39 -24.55
C LEU A 310 -16.87 -13.68 -25.60
N PHE A 311 -16.69 -12.37 -25.77
CA PHE A 311 -17.42 -11.60 -26.77
C PHE A 311 -17.07 -12.04 -28.19
N ARG A 312 -15.78 -12.24 -28.48
CA ARG A 312 -15.33 -12.81 -29.76
C ARG A 312 -15.92 -14.20 -30.00
N GLU A 313 -15.81 -15.12 -29.04
CA GLU A 313 -16.35 -16.48 -29.16
C GLU A 313 -17.85 -16.47 -29.44
N THR A 314 -18.60 -15.58 -28.77
CA THR A 314 -20.05 -15.44 -28.99
C THR A 314 -20.36 -14.95 -30.41
N LEU A 315 -19.58 -14.00 -30.95
CA LEU A 315 -19.76 -13.52 -32.32
C LEU A 315 -19.45 -14.62 -33.35
N ASP A 316 -18.38 -15.38 -33.14
CA ASP A 316 -18.00 -16.51 -34.00
C ASP A 316 -19.11 -17.59 -34.02
N GLU A 317 -19.69 -17.91 -32.86
CA GLU A 317 -20.82 -18.83 -32.75
C GLU A 317 -22.09 -18.30 -33.44
N CYS A 318 -22.39 -17.01 -33.30
CA CYS A 318 -23.50 -16.36 -33.99
C CYS A 318 -23.32 -16.39 -35.51
N LEU A 319 -22.10 -16.19 -36.02
CA LEU A 319 -21.79 -16.29 -37.45
C LEU A 319 -21.95 -17.72 -37.96
N ALA A 320 -21.43 -18.70 -37.23
CA ALA A 320 -21.50 -20.11 -37.63
C ALA A 320 -22.93 -20.69 -37.64
N THR A 321 -23.85 -20.08 -36.89
CA THR A 321 -25.26 -20.50 -36.80
C THR A 321 -26.19 -19.75 -37.75
N MET A 322 -25.70 -18.70 -38.44
CA MET A 322 -26.46 -18.00 -39.46
C MET A 322 -26.59 -18.90 -40.71
N PRO A 323 -27.79 -19.05 -41.29
CA PRO A 323 -27.97 -19.80 -42.52
C PRO A 323 -27.26 -19.09 -43.69
N ASP A 324 -26.57 -19.86 -44.53
CA ASP A 324 -25.83 -19.39 -45.73
C ASP A 324 -26.74 -18.73 -46.81
N ASP A 325 -28.06 -18.76 -46.62
CA ASP A 325 -29.07 -18.42 -47.64
C ASP A 325 -29.57 -16.95 -47.58
N LEU A 326 -28.76 -16.01 -47.09
CA LEU A 326 -29.00 -14.55 -47.15
C LEU A 326 -27.80 -13.83 -47.77
#